data_AF-A0A7R9WIE0-F1
#
_entry.id   AF-A0A7R9WIE0-F1
#
_cell.length_a   1.000
_cell.length_b   1.000
_cell.length_c   1.000
_cell.angle_alpha   90.00
_cell.angle_beta   90.00
_cell.angle_gamma   90.00
#
_symmetry.space_group_name_H-M   'P 1'
#
loop_
_entity.id
_entity.type
_entity.pdbx_description
1 polymer ?
#
loop_
_entity_poly.entity_id
_entity_poly.type
_entity_poly.pdbx_seq_one_letter_code
_entity_poly.pdbx_strand_id
1 'polypeptide(L)'
;PSVGVVGCVLGGGFGYASRKHGLMCDNVVGAKIVTADGRVRRCGPGRNEDLYWALRGGGGGVGVVTEMTLKCYPLRNAALLTFDLVASSARVRRGIVTNWARWICGDVQ
;
A
#
# COMPACT_ATOMS: atom_id res chain seq x y z
N PRO A 1 4.58 14.22 -7.79
CA PRO A 1 4.99 12.80 -7.71
C PRO A 1 6.51 12.69 -7.41
N SER A 2 6.87 12.40 -6.15
CA SER A 2 8.27 12.35 -5.68
C SER A 2 8.57 11.17 -4.76
N VAL A 3 7.57 10.36 -4.40
CA VAL A 3 7.73 9.23 -3.48
C VAL A 3 8.49 8.10 -4.17
N GLY A 4 9.55 7.61 -3.53
CA GLY A 4 10.28 6.42 -3.99
C GLY A 4 9.43 5.16 -3.87
N VAL A 5 9.25 4.44 -4.98
CA VAL A 5 8.35 3.27 -5.06
C VAL A 5 8.74 2.17 -4.08
N VAL A 6 10.02 1.79 -4.03
CA VAL A 6 10.48 0.65 -3.22
C VAL A 6 10.26 0.92 -1.75
N GLY A 7 10.68 2.08 -1.23
CA GLY A 7 10.44 2.43 0.18
C GLY A 7 8.96 2.44 0.56
N CYS A 8 8.10 2.95 -0.34
CA CYS A 8 6.65 2.96 -0.13
C CYS A 8 6.08 1.53 -0.05
N VAL A 9 6.46 0.66 -0.98
CA VAL A 9 6.04 -0.76 -0.99
C VAL A 9 6.52 -1.48 0.27
N LEU A 10 7.78 -1.27 0.67
CA LEU A 10 8.36 -1.92 1.84
C LEU A 10 7.61 -1.58 3.13
N GLY A 11 7.11 -0.34 3.26
CA GLY A 11 6.25 0.07 4.39
C GLY A 11 4.76 -0.28 4.23
N GLY A 12 4.38 -0.95 3.15
CA GLY A 12 3.00 -1.32 2.83
C GLY A 12 2.50 -0.65 1.56
N GLY A 13 2.43 0.69 1.58
CA GLY A 13 1.99 1.50 0.43
C GLY A 13 0.47 1.53 0.28
N PHE A 14 -0.15 2.61 0.77
CA PHE A 14 -1.59 2.84 0.70
C PHE A 14 -1.92 3.95 -0.32
N GLY A 15 -2.98 3.76 -1.10
CA GLY A 15 -3.46 4.76 -2.06
C GLY A 15 -4.85 4.45 -2.61
N TYR A 16 -5.26 5.17 -3.66
CA TYR A 16 -6.62 5.09 -4.22
C TYR A 16 -7.04 3.67 -4.63
N ALA A 17 -6.11 2.85 -5.12
CA ALA A 17 -6.39 1.48 -5.55
C ALA A 17 -6.46 0.47 -4.40
N SER A 18 -6.08 0.85 -3.17
CA SER A 18 -5.88 -0.10 -2.08
C SER A 18 -7.13 -0.82 -1.64
N ARG A 19 -8.30 -0.15 -1.71
CA ARG A 19 -9.59 -0.78 -1.42
C ARG A 19 -9.94 -1.94 -2.35
N LYS A 20 -9.42 -1.95 -3.59
CA LYS A 20 -9.74 -2.97 -4.60
C LYS A 20 -8.64 -4.03 -4.74
N HIS A 21 -7.38 -3.64 -4.59
CA HIS A 21 -6.23 -4.48 -4.92
C HIS A 21 -5.28 -4.74 -3.74
N GLY A 22 -5.63 -4.32 -2.52
CA GLY A 22 -4.75 -4.40 -1.36
C GLY A 22 -3.68 -3.31 -1.35
N LEU A 23 -2.80 -3.34 -0.36
CA LEU A 23 -1.64 -2.47 -0.29
C LEU A 23 -0.68 -2.77 -1.45
N MET A 24 0.27 -1.86 -1.71
CA MET A 24 1.29 -2.12 -2.73
C MET A 24 2.13 -3.36 -2.39
N CYS A 25 2.40 -3.60 -1.10
CA CYS A 25 3.13 -4.77 -0.60
C CYS A 25 2.42 -6.11 -0.88
N ASP A 26 1.09 -6.12 -0.87
CA ASP A 26 0.29 -7.32 -1.17
C ASP A 26 0.49 -7.79 -2.63
N ASN A 27 1.00 -6.89 -3.48
CA ASN A 27 1.21 -7.13 -4.90
C ASN A 27 2.67 -7.43 -5.24
N VAL A 28 3.57 -7.62 -4.25
CA VAL A 28 4.95 -8.04 -4.49
C VAL A 28 4.99 -9.52 -4.87
N VAL A 29 5.56 -9.82 -6.03
CA VAL A 29 5.75 -11.20 -6.53
C VAL A 29 7.13 -11.74 -6.16
N GLY A 30 8.13 -10.85 -6.07
CA GLY A 30 9.49 -11.19 -5.65
C GLY A 30 10.43 -10.00 -5.68
N ALA A 31 11.63 -10.19 -5.15
CA ALA A 31 12.66 -9.15 -5.12
C ALA A 31 14.08 -9.70 -5.21
N LYS A 32 15.02 -8.85 -5.67
CA LYS A 32 16.46 -9.03 -5.50
C LYS A 32 16.95 -8.08 -4.42
N ILE A 33 17.69 -8.62 -3.45
CA ILE A 33 18.16 -7.89 -2.27
C ILE A 33 19.64 -8.19 -2.01
N VAL A 34 20.39 -7.18 -1.59
CA VAL A 34 21.72 -7.34 -1.00
C VAL A 34 21.56 -7.36 0.51
N THR A 35 21.84 -8.50 1.14
CA THR A 35 21.76 -8.67 2.60
C THR A 35 22.99 -8.10 3.31
N ALA A 36 22.93 -7.98 4.64
CA ALA A 36 24.01 -7.40 5.44
C ALA A 36 25.36 -8.14 5.33
N ASP A 37 25.34 -9.42 4.95
CA ASP A 37 26.54 -10.21 4.62
C ASP A 37 27.11 -9.91 3.22
N GLY A 38 26.60 -8.88 2.53
CA GLY A 38 27.04 -8.46 1.20
C GLY A 38 26.56 -9.38 0.06
N ARG A 39 25.75 -10.40 0.35
CA ARG A 39 25.31 -11.37 -0.67
C ARG A 39 24.03 -10.94 -1.36
N VAL A 40 23.97 -11.21 -2.66
CA VAL A 40 22.75 -11.04 -3.46
C VAL A 40 21.84 -12.24 -3.26
N ARG A 41 20.59 -11.99 -2.86
CA ARG A 41 19.54 -13.00 -2.73
C ARG A 41 18.35 -12.64 -3.60
N ARG A 42 17.64 -13.68 -4.06
CA ARG A 42 16.30 -13.55 -4.64
C ARG A 42 15.30 -14.12 -3.66
N CYS A 43 14.19 -13.43 -3.44
CA CYS A 43 13.10 -13.89 -2.58
C CYS A 43 11.77 -13.87 -3.33
N GLY A 44 10.87 -14.77 -2.94
CA GLY A 44 9.56 -14.99 -3.52
C GLY A 44 8.94 -16.27 -2.97
N PRO A 45 7.78 -16.70 -3.49
CA PRO A 45 7.18 -17.97 -3.13
C PRO A 45 8.16 -19.14 -3.30
N GLY A 46 8.34 -19.97 -2.28
CA GLY A 46 9.25 -21.11 -2.26
C GLY A 46 10.74 -20.76 -2.17
N ARG A 47 11.13 -19.50 -1.94
CA ARG A 47 12.55 -19.09 -1.90
C ARG A 47 12.79 -17.90 -0.97
N ASN A 48 13.63 -18.09 0.06
CA ASN A 48 13.90 -17.07 1.08
C ASN A 48 12.59 -16.41 1.55
N GLU A 49 11.61 -17.24 1.95
CA GLU A 49 10.24 -16.81 2.23
C GLU A 49 10.14 -15.88 3.44
N ASP A 50 11.08 -15.99 4.37
CA ASP A 50 11.31 -15.07 5.48
C ASP A 50 11.64 -13.65 5.00
N LEU A 51 12.58 -13.51 4.04
CA LEU A 51 12.89 -12.23 3.39
C LEU A 51 11.70 -11.75 2.57
N TYR A 52 11.05 -12.64 1.82
CA TYR A 52 9.87 -12.29 1.02
C TYR A 52 8.74 -11.73 1.90
N TRP A 53 8.48 -12.36 3.05
CA TRP A 53 7.52 -11.88 4.04
C TRP A 53 7.94 -10.52 4.61
N ALA A 54 9.21 -10.38 5.04
CA ALA A 54 9.71 -9.16 5.67
C ALA A 54 9.63 -7.93 4.74
N LEU A 55 9.89 -8.12 3.44
CA LEU A 55 9.83 -7.02 2.46
C LEU A 55 8.40 -6.56 2.15
N ARG A 56 7.35 -7.26 2.61
CA ARG A 56 5.95 -6.92 2.32
C ARG A 56 5.27 -6.21 3.49
N GLY A 57 5.87 -5.13 3.99
CA GLY A 57 5.31 -4.31 5.07
C GLY A 57 6.22 -4.15 6.28
N GLY A 58 7.34 -4.85 6.36
CA GLY A 58 8.32 -4.71 7.44
C GLY A 58 9.17 -3.44 7.37
N GLY A 59 8.97 -2.60 6.35
CA GLY A 59 9.78 -1.42 6.11
C GLY A 59 11.19 -1.77 5.61
N GLY A 60 12.19 -1.01 6.07
CA GLY A 60 13.59 -1.30 5.81
C GLY A 60 14.23 -2.20 6.86
N GLY A 61 15.49 -2.59 6.64
CA GLY A 61 16.34 -3.19 7.69
C GLY A 61 16.84 -4.60 7.42
N VAL A 62 16.28 -5.33 6.45
CA VAL A 62 16.73 -6.68 6.08
C VAL A 62 17.74 -6.70 4.91
N GLY A 63 18.05 -5.53 4.36
CA GLY A 63 19.01 -5.35 3.27
C GLY A 63 18.62 -4.22 2.31
N VAL A 64 19.34 -4.12 1.19
CA VAL A 64 19.08 -3.13 0.12
C VAL A 64 18.41 -3.83 -1.06
N VAL A 65 17.15 -3.49 -1.33
CA VAL A 65 16.43 -4.02 -2.49
C VAL A 65 16.93 -3.34 -3.76
N THR A 66 17.39 -4.14 -4.71
CA THR A 66 17.94 -3.67 -6.00
C THR A 66 17.01 -3.96 -7.18
N GLU A 67 16.11 -4.93 -7.06
CA GLU A 67 15.04 -5.20 -8.03
C GLU A 67 13.77 -5.61 -7.30
N MET A 68 12.60 -5.21 -7.80
CA MET A 68 11.29 -5.62 -7.26
C MET A 68 10.34 -5.93 -8.42
N THR A 69 9.66 -7.06 -8.32
CA THR A 69 8.62 -7.48 -9.29
C THR A 69 7.25 -7.32 -8.64
N LEU A 70 6.38 -6.54 -9.28
CA LEU A 70 5.03 -6.25 -8.81
C LEU A 70 3.99 -6.84 -9.77
N LYS A 71 2.88 -7.32 -9.21
CA LYS A 71 1.67 -7.64 -9.96
C LYS A 71 0.96 -6.33 -10.33
N CYS A 72 0.66 -6.18 -11.62
CA CYS A 72 -0.03 -5.01 -12.15
C CYS A 72 -1.46 -5.35 -12.58
N TYR A 73 -2.34 -4.35 -12.57
CA TYR A 73 -3.74 -4.49 -13.01
C TYR A 73 -4.04 -3.48 -14.12
N PRO A 74 -4.80 -3.87 -15.16
CA PRO A 74 -5.22 -2.94 -16.19
C PRO A 74 -6.18 -1.89 -15.61
N LEU A 75 -5.87 -0.61 -15.83
CA LEU A 75 -6.73 0.52 -15.46
C LEU A 75 -7.17 1.25 -16.73
N ARG A 76 -8.44 1.09 -17.10
CA ARG A 76 -9.02 1.72 -18.30
C ARG A 76 -9.78 2.99 -17.97
N ASN A 77 -10.64 2.94 -16.95
CA ASN A 77 -11.49 4.03 -16.53
C ASN A 77 -11.23 4.33 -15.06
N ALA A 78 -10.85 5.57 -14.76
CA ALA A 78 -10.69 6.07 -13.41
C ALA A 78 -11.17 7.52 -13.35
N ALA A 79 -11.90 7.86 -12.30
CA ALA A 79 -12.28 9.23 -11.96
C ALA A 79 -11.88 9.50 -10.52
N LEU A 80 -11.35 10.70 -10.27
CA LEU A 80 -11.16 11.22 -8.93
C LEU A 80 -12.29 12.21 -8.67
N LEU A 81 -13.07 11.96 -7.62
CA LEU A 81 -14.14 12.86 -7.17
C LEU A 81 -13.71 13.53 -5.88
N THR A 82 -13.76 14.87 -5.85
CA THR A 82 -13.50 15.68 -4.67
C THR A 82 -14.78 16.42 -4.32
N PHE A 83 -15.18 16.37 -3.04
CA PHE A 83 -16.36 17.06 -2.52
C PHE A 83 -15.93 18.03 -1.42
N ASP A 84 -16.16 19.33 -1.64
CA ASP A 84 -15.90 20.36 -0.64
C ASP A 84 -17.16 20.58 0.21
N LEU A 85 -17.23 19.92 1.36
CA LEU A 85 -18.36 20.01 2.28
C LEU A 85 -18.10 21.07 3.35
N VAL A 86 -18.71 22.25 3.19
CA VAL A 86 -18.56 23.37 4.13
C VAL A 86 -19.76 23.42 5.08
N ALA A 87 -19.51 23.41 6.39
CA ALA A 87 -20.56 23.50 7.41
C ALA A 87 -20.17 24.43 8.58
N SER A 88 -21.02 25.40 8.88
CA SER A 88 -20.82 26.38 9.97
C SER A 88 -21.04 25.76 11.36
N SER A 89 -21.98 24.82 11.48
CA SER A 89 -22.31 24.14 12.74
C SER A 89 -21.34 23.00 13.07
N ALA A 90 -20.84 22.99 14.31
CA ALA A 90 -20.02 21.90 14.84
C ALA A 90 -20.75 20.54 14.85
N ARG A 91 -22.08 20.56 15.06
CA ARG A 91 -22.93 19.37 15.00
C ARG A 91 -22.90 18.74 13.60
N VAL A 92 -23.02 19.56 12.57
CA VAL A 92 -23.03 19.10 11.17
C VAL A 92 -21.65 18.57 10.78
N ARG A 93 -20.56 19.28 11.12
CA ARG A 93 -19.20 18.79 10.87
C ARG A 93 -18.93 17.43 11.50
N ARG A 94 -19.37 17.23 12.76
CA ARG A 94 -19.28 15.93 13.42
C ARG A 94 -20.07 14.87 12.66
N GLY A 95 -21.31 15.17 12.29
CA GLY A 95 -22.18 14.27 11.53
C GLY A 95 -21.55 13.80 10.21
N ILE A 96 -20.92 14.71 9.45
CA ILE A 96 -20.21 14.38 8.21
C ILE A 96 -19.14 13.31 8.45
N VAL A 97 -18.24 13.55 9.41
CA VAL A 97 -17.12 12.62 9.69
C VAL A 97 -17.64 11.28 10.20
N THR A 98 -18.60 11.27 11.14
CA THR A 98 -19.11 10.03 11.73
C THR A 98 -19.93 9.20 10.75
N ASN A 99 -20.74 9.84 9.90
CA ASN A 99 -21.55 9.13 8.91
C ASN A 99 -20.67 8.59 7.79
N TRP A 100 -19.66 9.35 7.37
CA TRP A 100 -18.67 8.88 6.40
C TRP A 100 -17.90 7.67 6.93
N ALA A 101 -17.46 7.69 8.19
CA ALA A 101 -16.77 6.55 8.80
C ALA A 101 -17.65 5.28 8.83
N ARG A 102 -18.92 5.40 9.26
CA ARG A 102 -19.89 4.30 9.25
C ARG A 102 -20.13 3.76 7.85
N TRP A 103 -20.31 4.64 6.88
CA TRP A 103 -20.52 4.26 5.48
C TRP A 103 -19.32 3.49 4.91
N ILE A 104 -18.09 3.90 5.22
CA ILE A 104 -16.88 3.20 4.76
C ILE A 104 -16.75 1.80 5.37
N CYS A 105 -17.19 1.62 6.62
CA CYS A 105 -17.21 0.33 7.30
C CYS A 105 -18.36 -0.59 6.83
N GLY A 106 -19.33 -0.06 6.08
CA GLY A 106 -20.52 -0.81 5.66
C GLY A 106 -21.64 -0.84 6.70
N ASP A 107 -21.58 0.01 7.72
CA ASP A 107 -22.53 0.04 8.86
C ASP A 107 -23.84 0.78 8.54
N VAL A 108 -24.19 0.93 7.27
CA VAL A 108 -25.35 1.73 6.83
C VAL A 108 -26.22 0.85 5.93
N GLN A 109 -27.37 0.42 6.45
CA GLN A 109 -28.52 -0.04 5.68
C GLN A 109 -29.35 1.17 5.20
#